data_AF-A0AAV2SXB0-F1
#
_entry.id   AF-A0AAV2SXB0-F1
#
_cell.length_a   1.000
_cell.length_b   1.000
_cell.length_c   1.000
_cell.angle_alpha   90.00
_cell.angle_beta   90.00
_cell.angle_gamma   90.00
#
_symmetry.space_group_name_H-M   'P 1'
#
loop_
_entity.id
_entity.type
_entity.pdbx_description
1 polymer ?
#
loop_
_entity_poly.entity_id
_entity_poly.type
_entity_poly.pdbx_seq_one_letter_code
_entity_poly.pdbx_strand_id
1 'polypeptide(L)'
;ITDFKVTGQSDTYIDLEWTIGPSDMTVGKYTLVVDAFLSNDIPCPTEVCTYRVQYLSACSEHTFDLTPHYLVDGADTPTNTSTIKGNTEFALPEAPRDLTAVIGSMSCCMNVS
;
A
#
# COMPACT_ATOMS: atom_id res chain seq x y z
N ILE A 1 -2.04 20.16 -1.02
CA ILE A 1 -3.08 19.15 -0.74
C ILE A 1 -3.77 19.57 0.54
N THR A 2 -5.10 19.55 0.57
CA THR A 2 -5.89 19.98 1.74
C THR A 2 -6.49 18.81 2.50
N ASP A 3 -6.76 17.70 1.83
CA ASP A 3 -7.28 16.47 2.40
C ASP A 3 -6.62 15.31 1.66
N PHE A 4 -6.00 14.38 2.38
CA PHE A 4 -5.42 13.15 1.84
C PHE A 4 -5.77 12.02 2.81
N LYS A 5 -6.45 10.99 2.30
CA LYS A 5 -7.02 9.94 3.15
C LYS A 5 -7.19 8.62 2.41
N VAL A 6 -7.37 7.56 3.21
CA VAL A 6 -7.82 6.25 2.75
C VAL A 6 -9.35 6.25 2.69
N THR A 7 -9.91 5.78 1.57
CA THR A 7 -11.37 5.69 1.35
C THR A 7 -11.87 4.26 1.22
N GLY A 8 -10.97 3.30 0.97
CA GLY A 8 -11.27 1.88 0.90
C GLY A 8 -10.02 1.03 1.06
N GLN A 9 -10.21 -0.23 1.42
CA GLN A 9 -9.12 -1.18 1.64
C GLN A 9 -9.59 -2.61 1.37
N SER A 10 -8.63 -3.49 1.12
CA SER A 10 -8.79 -4.94 1.05
C SER A 10 -7.48 -5.60 1.52
N ASP A 11 -7.34 -6.90 1.30
CA ASP A 11 -6.13 -7.64 1.64
C ASP A 11 -4.92 -7.31 0.74
N THR A 12 -5.18 -6.80 -0.46
CA THR A 12 -4.16 -6.60 -1.50
C THR A 12 -4.15 -5.20 -2.12
N TYR A 13 -5.08 -4.33 -1.71
CA TYR A 13 -5.15 -2.96 -2.21
C TYR A 13 -5.65 -1.95 -1.18
N ILE A 14 -5.31 -0.68 -1.40
CA ILE A 14 -5.82 0.49 -0.67
C ILE A 14 -6.27 1.54 -1.68
N ASP A 15 -7.47 2.09 -1.48
CA ASP A 15 -8.02 3.21 -2.23
C ASP A 15 -7.70 4.52 -1.50
N LEU A 16 -7.08 5.43 -2.24
CA LEU A 16 -6.66 6.75 -1.77
C LEU A 16 -7.53 7.82 -2.42
N GLU A 17 -7.81 8.88 -1.65
CA GLU A 17 -8.45 10.10 -2.15
C GLU A 17 -7.69 11.32 -1.66
N TRP A 18 -7.51 12.32 -2.51
CA TRP A 18 -7.01 13.62 -2.09
C TRP A 18 -7.68 14.78 -2.82
N THR A 19 -7.70 15.93 -2.14
CA THR A 19 -8.24 17.18 -2.67
C THR A 19 -7.12 18.16 -2.97
N ILE A 20 -7.22 18.81 -4.15
CA ILE A 20 -6.35 19.91 -4.52
C ILE A 20 -6.73 21.12 -3.67
N GLY A 21 -5.76 21.66 -2.92
CA GLY A 21 -5.99 22.89 -2.16
C GLY A 21 -6.18 24.07 -3.09
N PRO A 22 -6.84 25.16 -2.65
CA PRO A 22 -6.92 26.38 -3.44
C PRO A 22 -5.50 26.85 -3.77
N SER A 23 -5.20 26.87 -5.06
CA SER A 23 -3.89 27.16 -5.63
C SER A 23 -4.12 27.91 -6.92
N ASP A 24 -3.44 29.03 -7.09
CA ASP A 24 -3.34 29.78 -8.35
C ASP A 24 -2.46 29.06 -9.39
N MET A 25 -1.71 28.04 -8.97
CA MET A 25 -0.86 27.21 -9.81
C MET A 25 -1.61 26.00 -10.37
N THR A 26 -1.30 25.65 -11.62
CA THR A 26 -1.79 24.43 -12.26
C THR A 26 -0.96 23.25 -11.79
N VAL A 27 -1.60 22.18 -11.30
CA VAL A 27 -0.91 20.93 -10.99
C VAL A 27 -0.58 20.20 -12.28
N GLY A 28 0.70 19.87 -12.49
CA GLY A 28 1.14 19.04 -13.61
C GLY A 28 0.91 17.55 -13.31
N LYS A 29 1.36 17.10 -12.14
CA LYS A 29 1.26 15.70 -11.70
C LYS A 29 1.39 15.55 -10.18
N TYR A 30 1.14 14.34 -9.70
CA TYR A 30 1.46 13.91 -8.34
C TYR A 30 2.48 12.77 -8.38
N THR A 31 3.46 12.80 -7.49
CA THR A 31 4.31 11.64 -7.23
C THR A 31 3.78 10.96 -5.97
N LEU A 32 3.42 9.68 -6.08
CA LEU A 32 3.03 8.84 -4.95
C LEU A 32 4.13 7.83 -4.66
N VAL A 33 4.69 7.88 -3.47
CA VAL A 33 5.63 6.89 -2.95
C VAL A 33 4.93 5.99 -1.93
N VAL A 34 5.09 4.67 -2.07
CA VAL A 34 4.55 3.66 -1.16
C VAL A 34 5.71 2.94 -0.49
N ASP A 35 5.70 2.92 0.84
CA ASP A 35 6.69 2.26 1.70
C ASP A 35 8.16 2.55 1.33
N ALA A 36 8.41 3.74 0.80
CA ALA A 36 9.72 4.20 0.34
C ALA A 36 10.36 3.40 -0.82
N PHE A 37 9.63 2.51 -1.51
CA PHE A 37 10.19 1.72 -2.63
C PHE A 37 9.41 1.80 -3.94
N LEU A 38 8.09 1.96 -3.90
CA LEU A 38 7.27 2.07 -5.11
C LEU A 38 6.97 3.53 -5.39
N SER A 39 7.29 4.04 -6.57
CA SER A 39 7.01 5.43 -6.96
C SER A 39 6.20 5.47 -8.26
N ASN A 40 5.09 6.22 -8.26
CA ASN A 40 4.24 6.40 -9.42
C ASN A 40 3.93 7.89 -9.65
N ASP A 41 4.02 8.31 -10.92
CA ASP A 41 3.51 9.60 -11.36
C ASP A 41 2.03 9.46 -11.74
N ILE A 42 1.17 10.25 -11.10
CA ILE A 42 -0.29 10.18 -11.24
C ILE A 42 -0.78 11.52 -11.81
N PRO A 43 -1.37 11.53 -13.02
CA PRO A 43 -2.11 12.69 -13.51
C PRO A 43 -3.46 12.79 -12.78
N CYS A 44 -3.85 13.99 -12.37
CA CYS A 44 -5.20 14.23 -11.88
C CYS A 44 -5.70 15.61 -12.32
N PRO A 45 -6.65 15.67 -13.27
CA PRO A 45 -7.17 16.94 -13.79
C PRO A 45 -8.36 17.49 -12.99
N THR A 46 -8.81 16.80 -11.94
CA THR A 46 -10.01 17.13 -11.16
C THR A 46 -9.66 17.66 -9.77
N GLU A 47 -10.59 18.38 -9.14
CA GLU A 47 -10.40 18.91 -7.78
C GLU A 47 -10.25 17.81 -6.72
N VAL A 48 -10.94 16.69 -6.93
CA VAL A 48 -10.83 15.49 -6.10
C VAL A 48 -10.24 14.38 -6.96
N CYS A 49 -9.18 13.77 -6.45
CA CYS A 49 -8.39 12.74 -7.10
C CYS A 49 -8.56 11.43 -6.34
N THR A 50 -8.60 10.32 -7.07
CA THR A 50 -8.63 8.99 -6.46
C THR A 50 -7.59 8.09 -7.12
N TYR A 51 -7.01 7.17 -6.35
CA TYR A 51 -6.05 6.21 -6.87
C TYR A 51 -6.07 4.91 -6.06
N ARG A 52 -6.06 3.78 -6.76
CA ARG A 52 -5.96 2.44 -6.14
C ARG A 52 -4.52 1.95 -6.17
N VAL A 53 -3.92 1.79 -5.00
CA VAL A 53 -2.64 1.11 -4.84
C VAL A 53 -2.89 -0.38 -4.73
N GLN A 54 -2.32 -1.18 -5.64
CA GLN A 54 -2.51 -2.63 -5.70
C GLN A 54 -1.21 -3.37 -5.34
N TYR A 55 -1.32 -4.69 -5.16
CA TYR A 55 -0.21 -5.60 -4.88
C TYR A 55 0.46 -5.33 -3.53
N LEU A 56 -0.33 -4.89 -2.56
CA LEU A 56 0.10 -4.70 -1.18
C LEU A 56 0.10 -6.04 -0.44
N SER A 57 0.99 -6.18 0.53
CA SER A 57 0.99 -7.35 1.43
C SER A 57 -0.19 -7.27 2.39
N ALA A 58 -0.93 -8.36 2.55
CA ALA A 58 -2.03 -8.44 3.49
C ALA A 58 -1.58 -8.25 4.95
N CYS A 59 -2.52 -7.88 5.82
CA CYS A 59 -2.32 -7.72 7.26
C CYS A 59 -1.12 -6.82 7.63
N SER A 60 -0.86 -5.78 6.84
CA SER A 60 0.30 -4.91 6.99
C SER A 60 -0.10 -3.44 6.97
N GLU A 61 0.62 -2.61 7.73
CA GLU A 61 0.54 -1.15 7.62
C GLU A 61 1.43 -0.70 6.46
N HIS A 62 0.89 0.18 5.63
CA HIS A 62 1.57 0.81 4.50
C HIS A 62 1.62 2.32 4.70
N THR A 63 2.73 2.93 4.31
CA THR A 63 2.94 4.39 4.33
C THR A 63 2.83 4.94 2.91
N PHE A 64 2.05 6.02 2.75
CA PHE A 64 1.80 6.69 1.48
C PHE A 64 2.25 8.14 1.56
N ASP A 65 3.21 8.50 0.71
CA ASP A 65 3.74 9.85 0.60
C ASP A 65 3.33 10.45 -0.76
N LEU A 66 2.54 11.51 -0.72
CA LEU A 66 2.00 12.16 -1.91
C LEU A 66 2.60 13.56 -2.06
N THR A 67 3.31 13.79 -3.16
CA THR A 67 3.95 15.08 -3.49
C THR A 67 3.30 15.68 -4.74
N PRO A 68 2.66 16.85 -4.66
CA PRO A 68 2.19 17.57 -5.85
C PRO A 68 3.36 18.26 -6.57
N HIS A 69 3.34 18.21 -7.89
CA HIS A 69 4.21 18.96 -8.78
C HIS A 69 3.38 20.01 -9.51
N TYR A 70 3.67 21.28 -9.23
CA TYR A 70 2.99 22.40 -9.91
C TYR A 70 3.84 22.87 -11.08
N LEU A 71 3.16 23.29 -12.15
CA LEU A 71 3.81 23.89 -13.30
C LEU A 71 4.19 25.33 -12.97
N VAL A 72 5.49 25.57 -12.79
CA VAL A 72 6.09 26.89 -12.59
C VAL A 72 7.01 27.16 -13.77
N ASP A 73 6.74 28.21 -14.55
CA ASP A 73 7.50 28.56 -15.76
C ASP A 73 7.68 27.39 -16.75
N GLY A 74 6.69 26.50 -16.83
CA GLY A 74 6.69 25.31 -17.71
C GLY A 74 7.46 24.09 -17.17
N ALA A 75 7.94 24.14 -15.92
CA ALA A 75 8.60 23.03 -15.26
C ALA A 75 7.79 22.49 -14.07
N ASP A 76 7.76 21.16 -13.94
CA ASP A 76 7.16 20.46 -12.79
C ASP A 76 8.01 20.68 -11.53
N THR A 77 7.54 21.54 -10.63
CA THR A 77 8.21 21.85 -9.37
C THR A 77 7.54 21.11 -8.21
N PRO A 78 8.26 20.19 -7.52
CA PRO A 78 7.72 19.50 -6.35
C PRO A 78 7.47 20.47 -5.19
N THR A 79 6.45 20.18 -4.39
CA THR A 79 6.10 20.97 -3.21
C THR A 79 6.02 20.09 -1.96
N ASN A 80 5.20 20.46 -0.98
CA ASN A 80 5.10 19.75 0.28
C ASN A 80 4.50 18.36 0.11
N THR A 81 5.19 17.35 0.63
CA THR A 81 4.71 15.98 0.74
C THR A 81 3.66 15.88 1.84
N SER A 82 2.56 15.18 1.53
CA SER A 82 1.55 14.78 2.50
C SER A 82 1.67 13.28 2.77
N THR A 83 1.72 12.88 4.02
CA THR A 83 1.93 11.48 4.42
C THR A 83 0.70 10.96 5.15
N ILE A 84 0.23 9.78 4.76
CA ILE A 84 -0.77 9.02 5.52
C ILE A 84 -0.35 7.56 5.65
N LYS A 85 -1.07 6.84 6.50
CA LYS A 85 -0.92 5.40 6.69
C LYS A 85 -2.24 4.71 6.43
N GLY A 86 -2.18 3.48 5.95
CA GLY A 86 -3.35 2.63 5.74
C GLY A 86 -2.99 1.16 5.94
N ASN A 87 -3.97 0.36 6.38
CA ASN A 87 -3.75 -1.04 6.70
C ASN A 87 -4.52 -1.92 5.72
N THR A 88 -3.84 -2.93 5.16
CA THR A 88 -4.52 -3.98 4.41
C THR A 88 -5.22 -4.95 5.35
N GLU A 89 -6.29 -5.55 4.85
CA GLU A 89 -7.07 -6.54 5.59
C GLU A 89 -6.35 -7.89 5.68
N PHE A 90 -6.92 -8.77 6.51
CA PHE A 90 -6.43 -10.14 6.65
C PHE A 90 -6.73 -10.97 5.40
N ALA A 91 -5.72 -11.66 4.87
CA ALA A 91 -5.88 -12.74 3.90
C ALA A 91 -5.86 -14.09 4.60
N LEU A 92 -6.56 -15.10 4.05
CA LEU A 92 -6.47 -16.47 4.55
C LEU A 92 -5.01 -16.95 4.53
N PRO A 93 -4.52 -17.62 5.60
CA PRO A 93 -3.14 -18.06 5.66
C PRO A 93 -2.88 -19.14 4.60
N GLU A 94 -1.66 -19.16 4.06
CA GLU A 94 -1.23 -20.26 3.20
C GLU A 94 -1.21 -21.58 3.97
N ALA A 95 -1.28 -22.70 3.22
CA ALA A 95 -1.13 -24.02 3.80
C ALA A 95 0.20 -24.11 4.58
N PRO A 96 0.22 -24.76 5.77
CA PRO A 96 1.44 -24.97 6.52
C PRO A 96 2.51 -25.63 5.65
N ARG A 97 3.72 -25.06 5.67
CA ARG A 97 4.90 -25.66 5.05
C ARG A 97 5.66 -26.46 6.11
N ASP A 98 6.48 -27.43 5.67
CA ASP A 98 7.36 -28.25 6.52
C ASP A 98 6.66 -29.11 7.58
N LEU A 99 5.59 -29.79 7.17
CA LEU A 99 4.99 -30.86 7.97
C LEU A 99 5.90 -32.11 7.96
N THR A 100 6.77 -32.23 8.96
CA THR A 100 7.48 -33.48 9.23
C THR A 100 6.66 -34.37 10.17
N ALA A 101 6.16 -35.49 9.65
CA ALA A 101 5.53 -36.52 10.47
C ALA A 101 6.62 -37.41 11.10
N VAL A 102 6.80 -37.31 12.42
CA VAL A 102 7.62 -38.28 13.17
C VAL A 102 6.75 -39.50 13.44
N ILE A 103 6.90 -40.54 12.61
CA ILE A 103 6.29 -41.84 12.90
C ILE A 103 7.15 -42.47 14.00
N GLY A 104 6.74 -42.30 15.25
CA GLY A 104 7.32 -43.03 16.36
C GLY A 104 7.07 -44.52 16.15
N SER A 105 8.09 -45.26 15.75
CA SER A 105 8.05 -46.72 15.78
C SER A 105 7.92 -47.15 17.25
N MET A 106 6.69 -47.38 17.71
CA MET A 106 6.45 -48.18 18.91
C MET A 106 6.95 -49.59 18.60
N SER A 107 8.20 -49.87 18.97
CA SER A 107 8.69 -51.24 19.13
C SER A 107 7.97 -51.83 20.35
N CYS A 108 6.81 -52.45 20.13
CA CYS A 108 6.24 -53.37 21.11
C CYS A 108 7.20 -54.54 21.28
N CYS A 109 8.02 -54.51 22.32
CA CYS A 109 8.76 -55.67 22.79
C CYS A 109 7.74 -56.70 23.28
N MET A 110 7.29 -57.60 22.41
CA MET A 110 6.73 -58.88 22.82
C MET A 110 7.88 -59.73 23.34
N ASN A 111 8.02 -59.82 24.66
CA ASN A 111 8.78 -60.92 25.25
C ASN A 111 7.87 -62.14 25.29
N VAL A 112 8.10 -63.07 24.35
CA VAL A 112 7.59 -64.44 24.43
C VAL A 112 8.80 -65.31 24.77
N SER A 113 8.87 -65.75 26.02
CA SER A 113 9.40 -67.01 26.58
C SER A 113 10.06 -66.81 27.95
#